data_AF-A0A9X7M236-F1
#
_entry.id   AF-A0A9X7M236-F1
#
_cell.length_a   1.000
_cell.length_b   1.000
_cell.length_c   1.000
_cell.angle_alpha   90.00
_cell.angle_beta   90.00
_cell.angle_gamma   90.00
#
_symmetry.space_group_name_H-M   'P 1'
#
loop_
_entity.id
_entity.type
_entity.pdbx_description
1 polymer ?
#
loop_
_entity_poly.entity_id
_entity_poly.type
_entity_poly.pdbx_seq_one_letter_code
_entity_poly.pdbx_strand_id
1 'polypeptide(L)'
;MNKSLSDSSNQLLQEIDRKMSIIESMLILRYISGYVPIEEAYEVHQMLLEVFQLLLMLQHESKMASLAKGLSLQLQTIQEAYTRIIR
;
A
#
# COMPACT_ATOMS: atom_id res chain seq x y z
N MET A 1 -19.83 -15.67 -16.49
CA MET A 1 -18.37 -15.43 -16.65
C MET A 1 -17.84 -14.34 -15.71
N ASN A 2 -18.23 -14.32 -14.42
CA ASN A 2 -17.75 -13.31 -13.46
C ASN A 2 -16.75 -13.86 -12.42
N LYS A 3 -16.52 -15.17 -12.42
CA LYS A 3 -15.72 -15.85 -11.39
C LYS A 3 -14.22 -15.57 -11.55
N SER A 4 -13.71 -15.59 -12.78
CA SER A 4 -12.27 -15.34 -13.04
C SER A 4 -11.83 -13.91 -12.74
N LEU A 5 -12.71 -12.92 -12.96
CA LEU A 5 -12.44 -11.51 -12.65
C LEU A 5 -12.51 -11.23 -11.15
N SER A 6 -13.44 -11.86 -10.41
CA SER A 6 -13.47 -11.70 -8.95
C SER A 6 -12.28 -12.38 -8.28
N ASP A 7 -11.83 -13.51 -8.84
CA ASP A 7 -10.68 -14.23 -8.31
C ASP A 7 -9.39 -13.39 -8.48
N SER A 8 -9.27 -12.61 -9.57
CA SER A 8 -8.15 -11.69 -9.76
C SER A 8 -8.20 -10.48 -8.83
N SER A 9 -9.35 -9.82 -8.65
CA SER A 9 -9.42 -8.67 -7.73
C SER A 9 -9.27 -9.08 -6.26
N ASN A 10 -9.72 -10.27 -5.87
CA ASN A 10 -9.47 -10.80 -4.52
C ASN A 10 -7.98 -11.06 -4.27
N GLN A 11 -7.24 -11.56 -5.27
CA GLN A 11 -5.79 -11.72 -5.17
C GLN A 11 -5.08 -10.37 -5.05
N LEU A 12 -5.48 -9.38 -5.86
CA LEU A 12 -4.95 -8.02 -5.76
C LEU A 12 -5.20 -7.42 -4.37
N LEU A 13 -6.41 -7.57 -3.84
CA LEU A 13 -6.78 -7.08 -2.50
C LEU A 13 -5.93 -7.73 -1.41
N GLN A 14 -5.71 -9.04 -1.47
CA GLN A 14 -4.87 -9.74 -0.49
C GLN A 14 -3.42 -9.25 -0.53
N GLU A 15 -2.87 -9.01 -1.72
CA GLU A 15 -1.50 -8.51 -1.85
C GLU A 15 -1.38 -7.04 -1.40
N ILE A 16 -2.38 -6.21 -1.71
CA ILE A 16 -2.48 -4.82 -1.22
C ILE A 16 -2.52 -4.82 0.32
N ASP A 17 -3.40 -5.61 0.93
CA ASP A 17 -3.57 -5.71 2.38
C ASP A 17 -2.30 -6.17 3.08
N ARG A 18 -1.66 -7.21 2.55
CA ARG A 18 -0.38 -7.73 3.04
C ARG A 18 0.71 -6.66 3.01
N LYS A 19 0.89 -5.98 1.88
CA LYS A 19 1.94 -4.96 1.73
C LYS A 19 1.67 -3.73 2.60
N MET A 20 0.43 -3.25 2.66
CA MET A 20 0.07 -2.14 3.55
C MET A 20 0.33 -2.50 5.02
N SER A 21 0.00 -3.72 5.46
CA SER A 21 0.27 -4.17 6.83
C SER A 21 1.77 -4.16 7.17
N ILE A 22 2.63 -4.53 6.21
CA ILE A 22 4.09 -4.48 6.38
C ILE A 22 4.57 -3.03 6.50
N ILE A 23 4.11 -2.16 5.61
CA ILE A 23 4.47 -0.73 5.62
C ILE A 23 4.04 -0.06 6.92
N GLU A 24 2.81 -0.32 7.39
CA GLU A 24 2.31 0.22 8.65
C GLU A 24 3.10 -0.30 9.86
N SER A 25 3.44 -1.59 9.87
CA SER A 25 4.26 -2.17 10.93
C SER A 25 5.65 -1.53 10.99
N MET A 26 6.28 -1.31 9.83
CA MET A 26 7.54 -0.58 9.73
C MET A 26 7.38 0.86 10.20
N LEU A 27 6.33 1.57 9.78
CA LEU A 27 6.04 2.93 10.23
C LEU A 27 5.94 3.04 11.76
N ILE A 28 5.21 2.13 12.40
CA ILE A 28 5.05 2.10 13.86
C ILE A 28 6.40 1.84 14.55
N LEU A 29 7.16 0.84 14.08
CA LEU A 29 8.48 0.53 14.64
C LEU A 29 9.40 1.74 14.60
N ARG A 30 9.37 2.49 13.48
CA ARG A 30 10.25 3.65 13.26
C ARG A 30 9.79 4.90 14.00
N TYR A 31 8.48 5.07 14.19
CA TYR A 31 7.97 6.11 15.09
C TYR A 31 8.47 5.92 16.53
N ILE A 32 8.62 4.67 16.99
CA ILE A 32 9.17 4.36 18.31
C ILE A 32 10.69 4.50 18.35
N SER A 33 11.40 4.04 17.31
CA SER A 33 12.87 4.04 17.30
C SER A 33 13.51 5.39 16.96
N GLY A 34 12.78 6.29 16.29
CA GLY A 34 13.26 7.61 15.88
C GLY A 34 14.39 7.61 14.84
N TYR A 35 14.64 6.46 14.21
CA TYR A 35 15.71 6.26 13.23
C TYR A 35 15.25 5.27 12.16
N VAL A 36 15.50 5.61 10.89
CA VAL A 36 15.21 4.78 9.71
C VAL A 36 16.53 4.54 8.97
N PRO A 37 17.03 3.30 8.89
CA PRO A 37 18.13 2.95 8.01
C PRO A 37 17.79 3.26 6.55
N ILE A 38 18.78 3.68 5.75
CA ILE A 38 18.53 4.09 4.37
C ILE A 38 18.02 2.93 3.51
N GLU A 39 18.48 1.71 3.76
CA GLU A 39 18.04 0.50 3.07
C GLU A 39 16.54 0.25 3.30
N GLU A 40 16.08 0.38 4.54
CA GLU A 40 14.66 0.22 4.86
C GLU A 40 13.80 1.36 4.27
N ALA A 41 14.32 2.58 4.22
CA ALA A 41 13.65 3.69 3.53
C ALA A 41 13.42 3.37 2.05
N TYR A 42 14.42 2.76 1.39
CA TYR A 42 14.27 2.28 0.02
C TYR A 42 13.26 1.14 -0.11
N GLU A 43 13.28 0.16 0.80
CA GLU A 43 12.33 -0.96 0.78
C GLU A 43 10.87 -0.50 0.94
N VAL A 44 10.60 0.39 1.91
CA VAL A 44 9.26 0.95 2.10
C VAL A 44 8.85 1.79 0.90
N HIS A 45 9.76 2.57 0.33
CA HIS A 45 9.46 3.34 -0.89
C HIS A 45 9.08 2.44 -2.07
N GLN A 46 9.78 1.33 -2.27
CA GLN A 46 9.43 0.34 -3.30
C GLN A 46 8.07 -0.30 -3.02
N MET A 47 7.80 -0.72 -1.78
CA MET A 47 6.50 -1.30 -1.43
C MET A 47 5.35 -0.32 -1.62
N LEU A 48 5.52 0.96 -1.29
CA LEU A 48 4.52 2.01 -1.55
C LEU A 48 4.21 2.13 -3.04
N LEU A 49 5.23 2.11 -3.91
CA LEU A 49 5.06 2.15 -5.36
C LEU A 49 4.31 0.91 -5.88
N GLU A 50 4.67 -0.28 -5.38
CA GLU A 50 3.99 -1.52 -5.75
C GLU A 50 2.51 -1.51 -5.36
N VAL A 51 2.18 -1.08 -4.13
CA VAL A 51 0.78 -0.96 -3.70
C VAL A 51 0.03 0.05 -4.56
N PHE A 52 0.64 1.16 -4.93
CA PHE A 52 0.02 2.14 -5.82
C PHE A 52 -0.32 1.52 -7.19
N GLN A 53 0.58 0.72 -7.76
CA GLN A 53 0.32 0.02 -9.03
C GLN A 53 -0.79 -1.02 -8.90
N LEU A 54 -0.81 -1.81 -7.83
CA LEU A 54 -1.88 -2.77 -7.58
C LEU A 54 -3.25 -2.09 -7.42
N LEU A 55 -3.28 -0.94 -6.75
CA LEU A 55 -4.49 -0.12 -6.60
C LEU A 55 -4.98 0.45 -7.92
N LEU A 56 -4.07 0.88 -8.80
CA LEU A 56 -4.43 1.30 -10.17
C LEU A 56 -5.06 0.14 -10.95
N MET A 57 -4.47 -1.06 -10.90
CA MET A 57 -5.03 -2.25 -11.54
C MET A 57 -6.43 -2.56 -10.99
N LEU A 58 -6.60 -2.51 -9.67
CA LEU A 58 -7.90 -2.72 -9.02
C LEU A 58 -8.93 -1.65 -9.40
N GLN A 59 -8.49 -0.40 -9.61
CA GLN A 59 -9.36 0.70 -9.99
C GLN A 59 -9.96 0.54 -11.40
N HIS A 60 -9.28 -0.17 -12.29
CA HIS A 60 -9.80 -0.48 -13.64
C HIS A 60 -11.03 -1.41 -13.58
N GLU A 61 -11.24 -2.14 -12.49
CA GLU A 61 -12.47 -2.89 -12.28
C GLU A 61 -13.57 -1.97 -11.75
N SER A 62 -14.62 -1.75 -12.54
CA SER A 62 -15.70 -0.78 -12.24
C SER A 62 -16.37 -0.99 -10.87
N LYS A 63 -16.45 -2.24 -10.40
CA LYS A 63 -17.01 -2.58 -9.08
C LYS A 63 -16.07 -2.25 -7.91
N MET A 64 -14.76 -2.22 -8.17
CA MET A 64 -13.72 -1.99 -7.17
C MET A 64 -13.15 -0.57 -7.20
N ALA A 65 -13.48 0.24 -8.23
CA ALA A 65 -12.98 1.60 -8.40
C ALA A 65 -13.15 2.49 -7.16
N SER A 66 -14.30 2.43 -6.48
CA SER A 66 -14.53 3.22 -5.26
C SER A 66 -13.66 2.75 -4.10
N LEU A 67 -13.47 1.44 -3.95
CA LEU A 67 -12.62 0.85 -2.92
C LEU A 67 -11.15 1.20 -3.17
N ALA A 68 -10.67 0.99 -4.40
CA ALA A 68 -9.31 1.31 -4.81
C ALA A 68 -8.99 2.79 -4.57
N LYS A 69 -9.94 3.71 -4.85
CA LYS A 69 -9.79 5.13 -4.55
C LYS A 69 -9.66 5.39 -3.04
N GLY A 70 -10.48 4.75 -2.21
CA GLY A 70 -10.39 4.87 -0.75
C GLY A 70 -9.05 4.39 -0.20
N LEU A 71 -8.60 3.22 -0.64
CA LEU A 71 -7.29 2.65 -0.27
C LEU A 71 -6.12 3.52 -0.76
N SER A 72 -6.23 4.13 -1.95
CA SER A 72 -5.21 5.06 -2.46
C SER A 72 -5.04 6.28 -1.56
N LEU A 73 -6.13 6.82 -0.99
CA LEU A 73 -6.08 7.92 -0.05
C LEU A 73 -5.44 7.50 1.29
N GLN A 74 -5.70 6.28 1.75
CA GLN A 74 -5.03 5.72 2.93
C GLN A 74 -3.53 5.57 2.69
N LEU A 75 -3.13 5.00 1.55
CA LEU A 75 -1.73 4.85 1.17
C LEU A 75 -1.01 6.20 1.10
N GLN A 76 -1.66 7.24 0.55
CA GLN A 76 -1.13 8.59 0.53
C GLN A 76 -0.88 9.14 1.96
N THR A 77 -1.82 8.91 2.88
CA THR A 77 -1.68 9.31 4.29
C THR A 77 -0.48 8.61 4.95
N ILE A 78 -0.29 7.31 4.67
CA ILE A 78 0.85 6.53 5.15
C ILE A 78 2.16 7.07 4.57
N GLN A 79 2.20 7.36 3.27
CA GLN A 79 3.38 7.93 2.61
C GLN A 79 3.78 9.28 3.21
N GLU A 80 2.80 10.15 3.51
CA GLU A 80 3.04 11.43 4.16
C GLU A 80 3.59 11.27 5.57
N ALA A 81 3.07 10.32 6.35
CA ALA A 81 3.57 10.01 7.68
C ALA A 81 5.03 9.48 7.62
N TYR A 82 5.31 8.57 6.68
CA TYR A 82 6.64 8.00 6.50
C TYR A 82 7.67 9.05 6.06
N THR A 83 7.29 9.95 5.14
CA THR A 83 8.15 11.05 4.68
C THR A 83 8.53 12.00 5.81
N ARG A 84 7.66 12.20 6.80
CA ARG A 84 7.95 13.02 7.99
C ARG A 84 8.96 12.36 8.93
N ILE A 85 9.08 11.04 8.91
CA ILE A 85 9.99 10.29 9.80
C ILE A 85 11.39 10.17 9.19
N ILE A 86 11.52 10.08 7.87
CA ILE A 86 12.84 10.01 7.20
C ILE A 86 13.53 11.38 7.12
N ARG A 87 12.76 12.47 7.21
CA ARG A 87 13.30 13.84 7.23
C ARG A 87 14.10 14.13 8.50
#